data_AF-A0A453HAQ3-F1
#
_entry.id   AF-A0A453HAQ3-F1
#
_cell.length_a   1.000
_cell.length_b   1.000
_cell.length_c   1.000
_cell.angle_alpha   90.00
_cell.angle_beta   90.00
_cell.angle_gamma   90.00
#
_symmetry.space_group_name_H-M   'P 1'
#
loop_
_entity.id
_entity.type
_entity.pdbx_description
1 polymer ?
#
loop_
_entity_poly.entity_id
_entity_poly.type
_entity_poly.pdbx_seq_one_letter_code
_entity_poly.pdbx_strand_id
1 'polypeptide(L)'
;KVIFMILAANAAVGVITETNAEKALEELRAYQADVATVLRNGCFSILPATELVPGDIVEVGVGCKVPADMRMVEMLSHQLRVDQAILTGESCSVAKELDSTSAMNAVYQDKTNILFSGTVVVAGRARAVVIGVGSNTAMGSIRDAMLRTEDEATPLKKKLDEFGTFLAKVIAGICILVWVVNIGHFRDPSHGGFLRGAIHYFKVAVALAVAAIPEGLPAVVTTCLALGTKRMARLNAIVRSLPSVETLGCTTVICSDKTGTLTTNMMSVSKVCVVRSVHQRPITDEYSISGTTFAPDGFIYDASENQLEFPPQSPCLLHIAMCSALCNESTLQYNPDKKSYEKIGESTEVALRVLVEKVGLPGFDSMPSALNMLTKHERASYCNHYWENQFRKVIFLYLLALIY
;
A
#
# COMPACT_ATOMS: atom_id res chain seq x y z
N LYS A 1 12.20 -47.80 -13.36
CA LYS A 1 10.87 -47.65 -12.70
C LYS A 1 10.94 -46.62 -11.58
N VAL A 2 11.81 -46.78 -10.58
CA VAL A 2 11.97 -45.81 -9.46
C VAL A 2 12.43 -44.41 -9.94
N ILE A 3 13.47 -44.33 -10.79
CA ILE A 3 13.98 -43.06 -11.34
C ILE A 3 12.88 -42.27 -12.07
N PHE A 4 12.09 -42.95 -12.90
CA PHE A 4 10.98 -42.32 -13.63
C PHE A 4 9.89 -41.79 -12.69
N MET A 5 9.60 -42.52 -11.60
CA MET A 5 8.62 -42.10 -10.59
C MET A 5 9.09 -40.87 -9.81
N ILE A 6 10.39 -40.78 -9.48
CA ILE A 6 10.97 -39.62 -8.79
C ILE A 6 10.97 -38.39 -9.70
N LEU A 7 11.37 -38.54 -10.97
CA LEU A 7 11.30 -37.46 -11.96
C LEU A 7 9.88 -36.94 -12.17
N ALA A 8 8.91 -37.85 -12.29
CA ALA A 8 7.50 -37.49 -12.43
C ALA A 8 6.97 -36.77 -11.17
N ALA A 9 7.34 -37.22 -9.98
CA ALA A 9 6.95 -36.58 -8.73
C ALA A 9 7.54 -35.17 -8.58
N ASN A 10 8.84 -35.01 -8.87
CA ASN A 10 9.50 -33.69 -8.80
C ASN A 10 8.94 -32.71 -9.83
N ALA A 11 8.68 -33.16 -11.07
CA ALA A 11 8.04 -32.34 -12.09
C ALA A 11 6.62 -31.93 -11.70
N ALA A 12 5.82 -32.87 -11.15
CA ALA A 12 4.48 -32.57 -10.69
C ALA A 12 4.47 -31.55 -9.54
N VAL A 13 5.36 -31.71 -8.56
CA VAL A 13 5.51 -30.75 -7.46
C VAL A 13 5.88 -29.36 -7.99
N GLY A 14 6.84 -29.27 -8.92
CA GLY A 14 7.24 -28.01 -9.54
C GLY A 14 6.07 -27.31 -10.25
N VAL A 15 5.34 -28.04 -11.11
CA VAL A 15 4.19 -27.50 -11.86
C VAL A 15 3.06 -27.05 -10.92
N ILE A 16 2.74 -27.84 -9.89
CA ILE A 16 1.68 -27.51 -8.92
C ILE A 16 2.03 -26.26 -8.11
N THR A 17 3.29 -26.08 -7.74
CA THR A 17 3.73 -24.88 -6.99
C THR A 17 3.62 -23.60 -7.81
N GLU A 18 3.79 -23.68 -9.13
CA GLU A 18 3.76 -22.53 -10.04
C GLU A 18 2.33 -22.18 -10.47
N THR A 19 1.52 -23.17 -10.85
CA THR A 19 0.14 -22.94 -11.33
C THR A 19 -0.85 -22.48 -10.26
N ASN A 20 -0.65 -22.84 -8.98
CA ASN A 20 -1.55 -22.40 -7.91
C ASN A 20 -1.41 -20.90 -7.58
N ALA A 21 -0.27 -20.29 -7.87
CA ALA A 21 -0.06 -18.86 -7.64
C ALA A 21 -0.77 -17.99 -8.69
N GLU A 22 -0.81 -18.44 -9.95
CA GLU A 22 -1.40 -17.69 -11.05
C GLU A 22 -2.94 -17.74 -11.08
N LYS A 23 -3.54 -18.91 -10.87
CA LYS A 23 -5.01 -19.07 -10.96
C LYS A 23 -5.80 -18.27 -9.93
N ALA A 24 -5.29 -18.19 -8.70
CA ALA A 24 -5.93 -17.40 -7.65
C ALA A 24 -5.94 -15.90 -7.97
N LEU A 25 -4.97 -15.42 -8.77
CA LEU A 25 -4.87 -14.03 -9.18
C LEU A 25 -5.84 -13.69 -10.34
N GLU A 26 -6.13 -14.67 -11.21
CA GLU A 26 -6.97 -14.50 -12.38
C GLU A 26 -8.47 -14.53 -12.04
N GLU A 27 -8.89 -15.41 -11.12
CA GLU A 27 -10.28 -15.49 -10.66
C GLU A 27 -10.73 -14.25 -9.85
N LEU A 28 -9.81 -13.59 -9.13
CA LEU A 28 -10.10 -12.33 -8.45
C LEU A 28 -10.31 -11.16 -9.43
N ARG A 29 -9.74 -11.20 -10.64
CA ARG A 29 -9.85 -10.12 -11.64
C ARG A 29 -11.20 -10.11 -12.36
N ALA A 30 -11.89 -11.25 -12.45
CA ALA A 30 -13.16 -11.36 -13.17
C ALA A 30 -14.36 -10.72 -12.45
N TYR A 31 -14.24 -10.43 -11.15
CA TYR A 31 -15.36 -9.97 -10.31
C TYR A 31 -15.51 -8.44 -10.17
N GLN A 32 -14.68 -7.62 -10.83
CA GLN A 32 -14.68 -6.15 -10.66
C GLN A 32 -14.67 -5.40 -12.01
N ALA A 33 -15.67 -5.63 -12.86
CA ALA A 33 -15.83 -4.77 -14.03
C ALA A 33 -16.39 -3.40 -13.61
N ASP A 34 -15.52 -2.39 -13.57
CA ASP A 34 -15.90 -1.00 -13.32
C ASP A 34 -16.80 -0.48 -14.46
N VAL A 35 -17.82 0.33 -14.13
CA VAL A 35 -18.74 0.97 -15.10
C VAL A 35 -18.54 2.48 -15.14
N ALA A 36 -18.85 3.11 -16.28
CA ALA A 36 -18.70 4.54 -16.49
C ALA A 36 -19.98 5.17 -17.08
N THR A 37 -20.31 6.38 -16.64
CA THR A 37 -21.41 7.18 -17.19
C THR A 37 -20.88 8.13 -18.25
N VAL A 38 -21.24 7.91 -19.51
CA VAL A 38 -20.68 8.60 -20.67
C VAL A 38 -21.77 9.35 -21.42
N LEU A 39 -21.44 10.55 -21.89
CA LEU A 39 -22.27 11.37 -22.75
C LEU A 39 -21.85 11.17 -24.21
N ARG A 40 -22.60 10.34 -24.95
CA ARG A 40 -22.40 10.13 -26.40
C ARG A 40 -23.66 10.59 -27.15
N ASN A 41 -23.48 11.31 -28.25
CA ASN A 41 -24.58 11.84 -29.07
C ASN A 41 -25.64 12.67 -28.27
N GLY A 42 -25.22 13.34 -27.19
CA GLY A 42 -26.12 14.12 -26.34
C GLY A 42 -26.96 13.30 -25.36
N CYS A 43 -26.79 11.98 -25.31
CA CYS A 43 -27.48 11.10 -24.37
C CYS A 43 -26.50 10.49 -23.37
N PHE A 44 -26.90 10.40 -22.10
CA PHE A 44 -26.15 9.67 -21.08
C PHE A 44 -26.40 8.18 -21.20
N SER A 45 -25.33 7.40 -21.25
CA SER A 45 -25.35 5.94 -21.25
C SER A 45 -24.34 5.40 -20.25
N ILE A 46 -24.70 4.33 -19.55
CA ILE A 46 -23.77 3.59 -18.68
C ILE A 46 -23.16 2.49 -19.53
N LEU A 47 -21.82 2.45 -19.59
CA LEU A 47 -21.08 1.45 -20.33
C LEU A 47 -19.92 0.89 -19.50
N PRO A 48 -19.47 -0.35 -19.79
CA PRO A 48 -18.29 -0.92 -19.15
C PRO A 48 -17.06 -0.03 -19.37
N ALA A 49 -16.25 0.19 -18.33
CA ALA A 49 -15.06 1.04 -18.44
C ALA A 49 -14.08 0.59 -19.55
N THR A 50 -14.12 -0.69 -19.94
CA THR A 50 -13.33 -1.27 -21.04
C THR A 50 -13.72 -0.76 -22.43
N GLU A 51 -14.92 -0.19 -22.59
CA GLU A 51 -15.43 0.35 -23.86
C GLU A 51 -15.17 1.86 -24.03
N LEU A 52 -14.51 2.48 -23.05
CA LEU A 52 -14.11 3.89 -23.13
C LEU A 52 -13.01 4.09 -24.17
N VAL A 53 -13.12 5.18 -24.93
CA VAL A 53 -12.11 5.60 -25.90
C VAL A 53 -11.69 7.05 -25.65
N PRO A 54 -10.46 7.45 -26.03
CA PRO A 54 -10.05 8.85 -25.99
C PRO A 54 -11.04 9.75 -26.74
N GLY A 55 -11.44 10.86 -26.11
CA GLY A 55 -12.44 11.78 -26.61
C GLY A 55 -13.85 11.60 -26.03
N ASP A 56 -14.13 10.48 -25.35
CA ASP A 56 -15.41 10.31 -24.65
C ASP A 56 -15.56 11.35 -23.52
N ILE A 57 -16.78 11.89 -23.35
CA ILE A 57 -17.13 12.77 -22.23
C ILE A 57 -17.75 11.91 -21.14
N VAL A 58 -17.11 11.87 -19.98
CA VAL A 58 -17.53 11.07 -18.83
C VAL A 58 -17.97 12.01 -17.71
N GLU A 59 -19.08 11.69 -17.07
CA GLU A 59 -19.51 12.36 -15.85
C GLU A 59 -19.10 11.52 -14.64
N VAL A 60 -18.39 12.14 -13.70
CA VAL A 60 -17.97 11.53 -12.44
C VAL A 60 -18.62 12.24 -11.27
N GLY A 61 -18.92 11.48 -10.23
CA GLY A 61 -19.49 12.00 -8.99
C GLY A 61 -18.98 11.28 -7.76
N VAL A 62 -19.38 11.76 -6.60
CA VAL A 62 -19.02 11.20 -5.29
C VAL A 62 -19.18 9.68 -5.24
N GLY A 63 -18.15 9.00 -4.74
CA GLY A 63 -18.11 7.54 -4.60
C GLY A 63 -17.76 6.80 -5.90
N CYS A 64 -17.72 7.48 -7.05
CA CYS A 64 -17.32 6.85 -8.30
C CYS A 64 -15.80 6.70 -8.37
N LYS A 65 -15.35 5.54 -8.84
CA LYS A 65 -13.97 5.31 -9.25
C LYS A 65 -13.78 5.89 -10.65
N VAL A 66 -12.69 6.61 -10.84
CA VAL A 66 -12.32 7.24 -12.11
C VAL A 66 -11.90 6.13 -13.09
N PRO A 67 -12.60 5.94 -14.23
CA PRO A 67 -12.44 4.76 -15.07
C PRO A 67 -11.26 4.84 -16.07
N ALA A 68 -10.76 6.04 -16.35
CA ALA A 68 -9.71 6.32 -17.31
C ALA A 68 -8.97 7.60 -16.91
N ASP A 69 -7.84 7.91 -17.56
CA ASP A 69 -7.22 9.22 -17.38
C ASP A 69 -8.02 10.26 -18.17
N MET A 70 -8.46 11.32 -17.51
CA MET A 70 -9.39 12.30 -18.08
C MET A 70 -8.99 13.73 -17.74
N ARG A 71 -9.13 14.64 -18.70
CA ARG A 71 -8.99 16.09 -18.50
C ARG A 71 -10.33 16.66 -18.11
N MET A 72 -10.40 17.34 -16.97
CA MET A 72 -11.63 18.01 -16.56
C MET A 72 -12.03 19.09 -17.58
N VAL A 73 -13.33 19.21 -17.85
CA VAL A 73 -13.88 20.21 -18.78
C VAL A 73 -14.88 21.12 -18.08
N GLU A 74 -15.67 20.56 -17.17
CA GLU A 74 -16.72 21.29 -16.46
C GLU A 74 -16.80 20.80 -15.02
N MET A 75 -16.86 21.73 -14.07
CA MET A 75 -17.15 21.41 -12.66
C MET A 75 -18.63 21.66 -12.41
N LEU A 76 -19.39 20.61 -12.09
CA LEU A 76 -20.84 20.69 -11.87
C LEU A 76 -21.19 21.07 -10.43
N SER A 77 -20.26 20.84 -9.50
CA SER A 77 -20.32 21.26 -8.10
C SER A 77 -19.39 22.45 -7.84
N HIS A 78 -19.50 23.07 -6.66
CA HIS A 78 -18.61 24.17 -6.26
C HIS A 78 -17.14 23.72 -6.09
N GLN A 79 -16.93 22.47 -5.70
CA GLN A 79 -15.61 21.88 -5.56
C GLN A 79 -15.62 20.43 -6.03
N LEU A 80 -14.48 19.94 -6.49
CA LEU A 80 -14.24 18.52 -6.74
C LEU A 80 -12.99 18.10 -5.97
N ARG A 81 -13.12 17.02 -5.19
CA ARG A 81 -12.01 16.43 -4.43
C ARG A 81 -11.86 14.95 -4.76
N VAL A 82 -10.62 14.52 -4.96
CA VAL A 82 -10.29 13.16 -5.41
C VAL A 82 -9.22 12.57 -4.50
N ASP A 83 -9.44 11.33 -4.07
CA ASP A 83 -8.46 10.51 -3.37
C ASP A 83 -7.50 9.89 -4.39
N GLN A 84 -6.24 10.33 -4.32
CA GLN A 84 -5.16 9.91 -5.19
C GLN A 84 -4.11 9.06 -4.47
N ALA A 85 -4.43 8.51 -3.28
CA ALA A 85 -3.50 7.75 -2.45
C ALA A 85 -2.86 6.57 -3.19
N ILE A 86 -3.56 5.95 -4.15
CA ILE A 86 -3.03 4.85 -4.96
C ILE A 86 -1.85 5.26 -5.87
N LEU A 87 -1.78 6.54 -6.25
CA LEU A 87 -0.72 7.08 -7.12
C LEU A 87 0.32 7.89 -6.34
N THR A 88 -0.10 8.57 -5.27
CA THR A 88 0.76 9.52 -4.54
C THR A 88 1.23 9.00 -3.18
N GLY A 89 0.60 7.95 -2.64
CA GLY A 89 0.81 7.46 -1.27
C GLY A 89 0.22 8.37 -0.17
N GLU A 90 -0.28 9.55 -0.52
CA GLU A 90 -0.81 10.52 0.44
C GLU A 90 -2.32 10.34 0.60
N SER A 91 -2.79 10.23 1.85
CA SER A 91 -4.20 9.89 2.18
C SER A 91 -5.15 11.10 2.24
N CYS A 92 -4.67 12.31 1.96
CA CYS A 92 -5.49 13.51 1.90
C CYS A 92 -6.08 13.65 0.50
N SER A 93 -7.36 14.04 0.41
CA SER A 93 -7.97 14.30 -0.89
C SER A 93 -7.40 15.57 -1.50
N VAL A 94 -7.34 15.62 -2.83
CA VAL A 94 -6.77 16.74 -3.56
C VAL A 94 -7.90 17.48 -4.28
N ALA A 95 -7.94 18.80 -4.09
CA ALA A 95 -8.84 19.67 -4.84
C ALA A 95 -8.43 19.73 -6.32
N LYS A 96 -9.42 19.63 -7.20
CA LYS A 96 -9.22 19.66 -8.65
C LYS A 96 -9.71 20.99 -9.22
N GLU A 97 -9.06 21.46 -10.28
CA GLU A 97 -9.30 22.78 -10.89
C GLU A 97 -9.41 22.68 -12.42
N LEU A 98 -10.14 23.60 -13.05
CA LEU A 98 -10.31 23.59 -14.51
C LEU A 98 -9.11 24.18 -15.26
N ASP A 99 -8.29 24.99 -14.60
CA ASP A 99 -7.18 25.70 -15.24
C ASP A 99 -6.09 24.76 -15.76
N SER A 100 -5.34 25.23 -16.76
CA SER A 100 -4.23 24.45 -17.31
C SER A 100 -3.04 24.44 -16.35
N THR A 101 -2.49 23.26 -16.08
CA THR A 101 -1.20 23.12 -15.40
C THR A 101 -0.11 23.87 -16.19
N SER A 102 0.60 24.79 -15.53
CA SER A 102 1.57 25.67 -16.18
C SER A 102 2.89 24.99 -16.55
N ALA A 103 3.25 23.90 -15.88
CA ALA A 103 4.51 23.19 -16.11
C ALA A 103 4.35 22.08 -17.15
N MET A 104 5.21 22.10 -18.19
CA MET A 104 5.20 21.11 -19.28
C MET A 104 5.51 19.68 -18.80
N ASN A 105 6.34 19.54 -17.75
CA ASN A 105 6.71 18.27 -17.13
C ASN A 105 6.26 18.19 -15.66
N ALA A 106 5.02 18.59 -15.41
CA ALA A 106 4.40 18.48 -14.10
C ALA A 106 4.36 17.02 -13.58
N VAL A 107 4.64 16.84 -12.29
CA VAL A 107 4.46 15.56 -11.60
C VAL A 107 2.95 15.28 -11.49
N TYR A 108 2.54 14.02 -11.25
CA TYR A 108 1.12 13.67 -11.12
C TYR A 108 0.38 14.50 -10.05
N GLN A 109 1.06 14.86 -8.96
CA GLN A 109 0.50 15.69 -7.90
C GLN A 109 0.11 17.10 -8.37
N ASP A 110 0.88 17.70 -9.28
CA ASP A 110 0.65 19.07 -9.78
C ASP A 110 -0.42 19.14 -10.87
N LYS A 111 -0.85 17.99 -11.39
CA LYS A 111 -1.90 17.89 -12.42
C LYS A 111 -3.30 17.96 -11.77
N THR A 112 -3.61 19.12 -11.20
CA THR A 112 -4.91 19.41 -10.54
C THR A 112 -6.09 19.40 -11.49
N ASN A 113 -5.86 19.40 -12.80
CA ASN A 113 -6.90 19.38 -13.82
C ASN A 113 -7.13 18.02 -14.49
N ILE A 114 -6.36 17.00 -14.09
CA ILE A 114 -6.47 15.63 -14.57
C ILE A 114 -7.09 14.75 -13.47
N LEU A 115 -8.01 13.88 -13.88
CA LEU A 115 -8.51 12.76 -13.09
C LEU A 115 -7.80 11.50 -13.56
N PHE A 116 -7.19 10.75 -12.64
CA PHE A 116 -6.41 9.57 -13.00
C PHE A 116 -7.20 8.28 -12.79
N SER A 117 -7.04 7.33 -13.70
CA SER A 117 -7.67 6.01 -13.63
C SER A 117 -7.39 5.32 -12.29
N GLY A 118 -8.42 4.78 -11.66
CA GLY A 118 -8.33 4.06 -10.39
C GLY A 118 -8.44 4.92 -9.13
N THR A 119 -8.37 6.24 -9.26
CA THR A 119 -8.63 7.18 -8.15
C THR A 119 -10.13 7.29 -7.84
N VAL A 120 -10.50 7.79 -6.67
CA VAL A 120 -11.90 7.84 -6.22
C VAL A 120 -12.34 9.28 -5.97
N VAL A 121 -13.51 9.68 -6.46
CA VAL A 121 -14.07 10.99 -6.18
C VAL A 121 -14.66 11.00 -4.76
N VAL A 122 -14.12 11.84 -3.89
CA VAL A 122 -14.53 11.95 -2.49
C VAL A 122 -15.66 12.97 -2.33
N ALA A 123 -15.58 14.08 -3.06
CA ALA A 123 -16.59 15.13 -3.01
C ALA A 123 -16.76 15.80 -4.38
N GLY A 124 -17.99 16.19 -4.68
CA GLY A 124 -18.33 16.91 -5.91
C GLY A 124 -18.71 16.05 -7.10
N ARG A 125 -18.99 16.73 -8.22
CA ARG A 125 -19.34 16.19 -9.52
C ARG A 125 -18.68 17.01 -10.62
N ALA A 126 -18.20 16.34 -11.65
CA ALA A 126 -17.54 16.99 -12.78
C ALA A 126 -17.74 16.21 -14.07
N ARG A 127 -17.55 16.88 -15.19
CA ARG A 127 -17.40 16.26 -16.50
C ARG A 127 -15.97 16.39 -16.97
N ALA A 128 -15.47 15.30 -17.53
CA ALA A 128 -14.12 15.20 -18.02
C ALA A 128 -14.10 14.49 -19.37
N VAL A 129 -13.12 14.84 -20.20
CA VAL A 129 -12.86 14.18 -21.48
C VAL A 129 -11.75 13.17 -21.30
N VAL A 130 -11.95 11.95 -21.79
CA VAL A 130 -10.96 10.88 -21.75
C VAL A 130 -9.75 11.25 -22.60
N ILE A 131 -8.57 11.25 -21.98
CA ILE A 131 -7.29 11.50 -22.66
C ILE A 131 -6.44 10.24 -22.80
N GLY A 132 -6.62 9.23 -21.94
CA GLY A 132 -5.87 7.98 -21.96
C GLY A 132 -6.67 6.82 -21.39
N VAL A 133 -6.53 5.64 -22.00
CA VAL A 133 -7.18 4.39 -21.58
C VAL A 133 -6.17 3.24 -21.57
N GLY A 134 -6.44 2.20 -20.77
CA GLY A 134 -5.58 1.01 -20.68
C GLY A 134 -4.13 1.36 -20.32
N SER A 135 -3.18 0.84 -21.08
CA SER A 135 -1.73 1.08 -20.92
C SER A 135 -1.32 2.55 -21.03
N ASN A 136 -2.11 3.39 -21.70
CA ASN A 136 -1.81 4.82 -21.87
C ASN A 136 -2.27 5.70 -20.69
N THR A 137 -2.70 5.09 -19.59
CA THR A 137 -3.01 5.80 -18.32
C THR A 137 -1.79 5.83 -17.41
N ALA A 138 -1.79 6.70 -16.40
CA ALA A 138 -0.76 6.72 -15.35
C ALA A 138 -0.62 5.33 -14.69
N MET A 139 -1.74 4.73 -14.27
CA MET A 139 -1.75 3.37 -13.70
C MET A 139 -1.35 2.30 -14.71
N GLY A 140 -1.74 2.45 -15.98
CA GLY A 140 -1.34 1.56 -17.07
C GLY A 140 0.17 1.55 -17.31
N SER A 141 0.79 2.74 -17.29
CA SER A 141 2.24 2.86 -17.43
C SER A 141 3.00 2.21 -16.27
N ILE A 142 2.49 2.32 -15.04
CA ILE A 142 3.03 1.63 -13.85
C ILE A 142 2.89 0.12 -14.02
N ARG A 143 1.72 -0.36 -14.46
CA ARG A 143 1.48 -1.78 -14.73
C ARG A 143 2.45 -2.33 -15.78
N ASP A 144 2.64 -1.62 -16.89
CA ASP A 144 3.53 -2.05 -17.96
C ASP A 144 5.00 -2.04 -17.50
N ALA A 145 5.41 -1.06 -16.70
CA ALA A 145 6.74 -1.03 -16.09
C ALA A 145 6.95 -2.22 -15.14
N MET A 146 5.92 -2.60 -14.35
CA MET A 146 5.97 -3.78 -13.49
C MET A 146 6.08 -5.08 -14.31
N LEU A 147 5.32 -5.22 -15.40
CA LEU A 147 5.36 -6.41 -16.25
C LEU A 147 6.66 -6.56 -17.04
N ARG A 148 7.36 -5.46 -17.33
CA ARG A 148 8.67 -5.47 -18.00
C ARG A 148 9.82 -5.87 -17.08
N THR A 149 9.60 -5.92 -15.77
CA THR A 149 10.64 -6.32 -14.82
C THR A 149 10.70 -7.85 -14.82
N GLU A 150 11.81 -8.41 -15.33
CA GLU A 150 12.04 -9.86 -15.26
C GLU A 150 12.33 -10.25 -13.81
N ASP A 151 11.71 -11.34 -13.36
CA ASP A 151 11.98 -11.92 -12.05
C ASP A 151 13.42 -12.48 -12.02
N GLU A 152 14.31 -11.78 -11.32
CA GLU A 152 15.65 -12.31 -11.07
C GLU A 152 15.60 -13.55 -10.16
N ALA A 153 16.31 -14.61 -10.56
CA ALA A 153 16.50 -15.78 -9.73
C ALA A 153 17.19 -15.42 -8.40
N THR A 154 16.72 -16.00 -7.29
CA THR A 154 17.30 -15.75 -5.96
C THR A 154 18.76 -16.19 -5.87
N PRO A 155 19.58 -15.61 -4.97
CA PRO A 155 20.97 -16.00 -4.80
C PRO A 155 21.14 -17.51 -4.53
N LEU A 156 20.30 -18.10 -3.68
CA LEU A 156 20.29 -19.56 -3.46
C LEU A 156 19.97 -20.33 -4.75
N LYS A 157 18.99 -19.89 -5.55
CA LYS A 157 18.64 -20.55 -6.82
C LYS A 157 19.84 -20.49 -7.79
N LYS A 158 20.47 -19.31 -7.95
CA LYS A 158 21.70 -19.14 -8.75
C LYS A 158 22.80 -20.09 -8.28
N LYS A 159 23.02 -20.23 -6.96
CA LYS A 159 24.03 -21.15 -6.40
C LYS A 159 23.69 -22.62 -6.57
N LEU A 160 22.41 -23.00 -6.49
CA LEU A 160 21.95 -24.36 -6.77
C LEU A 160 22.14 -24.72 -8.25
N ASP A 161 21.87 -23.78 -9.17
CA ASP A 161 22.08 -23.97 -10.61
C ASP A 161 23.57 -24.07 -10.95
N GLU A 162 24.42 -23.22 -10.35
CA GLU A 162 25.88 -23.31 -10.46
C GLU A 162 26.40 -24.67 -9.93
N PHE A 163 25.91 -25.09 -8.76
CA PHE A 163 26.28 -26.37 -8.14
C PHE A 163 25.82 -27.56 -8.99
N GLY A 164 24.59 -27.52 -9.51
CA GLY A 164 24.05 -28.54 -10.42
C GLY A 164 24.85 -28.65 -11.70
N THR A 165 25.23 -27.51 -12.30
CA THR A 165 26.06 -27.46 -13.50
C THR A 165 27.48 -27.97 -13.23
N PHE A 166 28.06 -27.62 -12.09
CA PHE A 166 29.37 -28.13 -11.65
C PHE A 166 29.34 -29.65 -11.46
N LEU A 167 28.35 -30.16 -10.73
CA LEU A 167 28.17 -31.59 -10.49
C LEU A 167 27.95 -32.37 -11.78
N ALA A 168 27.13 -31.84 -12.71
CA ALA A 168 26.91 -32.45 -14.02
C ALA A 168 28.21 -32.57 -14.83
N LYS A 169 29.07 -31.55 -14.82
CA LYS A 169 30.39 -31.59 -15.46
C LYS A 169 31.31 -32.65 -14.82
N VAL A 170 31.33 -32.75 -13.49
CA VAL A 170 32.12 -33.75 -12.76
C VAL A 170 31.64 -35.17 -13.09
N ILE A 171 30.33 -35.42 -13.03
CA ILE A 171 29.75 -36.73 -13.36
C ILE A 171 30.06 -37.11 -14.81
N ALA A 172 29.87 -36.20 -15.77
CA ALA A 172 30.21 -36.44 -17.17
C ALA A 172 31.69 -36.79 -17.34
N GLY A 173 32.59 -36.07 -16.66
CA GLY A 173 34.02 -36.37 -16.65
C GLY A 173 34.34 -37.77 -16.11
N ILE A 174 33.73 -38.16 -14.99
CA ILE A 174 33.91 -39.51 -14.40
C ILE A 174 33.34 -40.59 -15.34
N CYS A 175 32.17 -40.37 -15.95
CA CYS A 175 31.58 -41.32 -16.89
C CYS A 175 32.48 -41.54 -18.11
N ILE A 176 33.05 -40.47 -18.68
CA ILE A 176 34.01 -40.56 -19.80
C ILE A 176 35.28 -41.28 -19.34
N LEU A 177 35.81 -40.95 -18.16
CA LEU A 177 37.01 -41.58 -17.61
C LEU A 177 36.81 -43.11 -17.41
N VAL A 178 35.70 -43.50 -16.80
CA VAL A 178 35.32 -44.91 -16.60
C VAL A 178 35.19 -45.63 -17.95
N TRP A 179 34.60 -44.98 -18.95
CA TRP A 179 34.52 -45.54 -20.29
C TRP A 179 35.90 -45.76 -20.91
N VAL A 180 36.76 -44.74 -20.89
CA VAL A 180 38.10 -44.79 -21.51
C VAL A 180 38.99 -45.85 -20.84
N VAL A 181 38.99 -45.94 -19.51
CA VAL A 181 39.77 -46.96 -18.79
C VAL A 181 39.29 -48.37 -19.12
N ASN A 182 37.98 -48.58 -19.26
CA ASN A 182 37.40 -49.91 -19.45
C ASN A 182 37.27 -50.33 -20.93
N ILE A 183 37.56 -49.45 -21.89
CA ILE A 183 37.43 -49.76 -23.32
C ILE A 183 38.34 -50.92 -23.75
N GLY A 184 39.52 -51.06 -23.12
CA GLY A 184 40.45 -52.18 -23.36
C GLY A 184 39.96 -53.51 -22.79
N HIS A 185 39.18 -53.47 -21.70
CA HIS A 185 38.61 -54.65 -21.03
C HIS A 185 37.24 -55.08 -21.61
N PHE A 186 36.68 -54.34 -22.57
CA PHE A 186 35.43 -54.75 -23.23
C PHE A 186 35.53 -56.06 -24.03
N ARG A 187 36.75 -56.52 -24.35
CA ARG A 187 36.99 -57.80 -25.05
C ARG A 187 37.28 -58.97 -24.10
N ASP A 188 37.21 -58.78 -22.78
CA ASP A 188 37.49 -59.88 -21.84
C ASP A 188 36.50 -61.05 -21.99
N PRO A 189 36.97 -62.31 -21.98
CA PRO A 189 36.13 -63.50 -22.19
C PRO A 189 35.00 -63.69 -21.17
N SER A 190 35.13 -63.06 -20.00
CA SER A 190 34.18 -63.14 -18.87
C SER A 190 32.81 -62.53 -19.16
N HIS A 191 32.68 -61.64 -20.14
CA HIS A 191 31.43 -60.92 -20.43
C HIS A 191 30.66 -61.45 -21.66
N GLY A 192 31.22 -62.44 -22.39
CA GLY A 192 30.54 -63.11 -23.50
C GLY A 192 30.30 -62.24 -24.75
N GLY A 193 31.11 -61.19 -24.96
CA GLY A 193 31.13 -60.36 -26.18
C GLY A 193 31.23 -58.85 -25.91
N PHE A 194 31.71 -58.10 -26.91
CA PHE A 194 31.92 -56.63 -26.85
C PHE A 194 30.65 -55.87 -26.46
N LEU A 195 29.50 -56.28 -27.01
CA LEU A 195 28.21 -55.63 -26.76
C LEU A 195 27.76 -55.79 -25.29
N ARG A 196 28.01 -56.96 -24.68
CA ARG A 196 27.65 -57.23 -23.28
C ARG A 196 28.59 -56.50 -22.30
N GLY A 197 29.87 -56.41 -22.63
CA GLY A 197 30.83 -55.58 -21.90
C GLY A 197 30.42 -54.10 -21.90
N ALA A 198 30.14 -53.54 -23.08
CA ALA A 198 29.69 -52.15 -23.19
C ALA A 198 28.40 -51.86 -22.39
N ILE A 199 27.41 -52.78 -22.44
CA ILE A 199 26.18 -52.65 -21.64
C ILE A 199 26.48 -52.71 -20.13
N HIS A 200 27.42 -53.55 -19.69
CA HIS A 200 27.78 -53.66 -18.27
C HIS A 200 28.40 -52.35 -17.75
N TYR A 201 29.39 -51.81 -18.45
CA TYR A 201 30.04 -50.56 -18.04
C TYR A 201 29.14 -49.33 -18.23
N PHE A 202 28.24 -49.34 -19.22
CA PHE A 202 27.18 -48.34 -19.33
C PHE A 202 26.23 -48.37 -18.12
N LYS A 203 25.83 -49.56 -17.65
CA LYS A 203 25.04 -49.70 -16.41
C LYS A 203 25.78 -49.16 -15.19
N VAL A 204 27.09 -49.40 -15.07
CA VAL A 204 27.92 -48.86 -13.99
C VAL A 204 27.98 -47.33 -14.06
N ALA A 205 28.17 -46.76 -15.25
CA ALA A 205 28.19 -45.31 -15.44
C ALA A 205 26.84 -44.66 -15.07
N VAL A 206 25.71 -45.24 -15.47
CA VAL A 206 24.38 -44.77 -15.10
C VAL A 206 24.13 -44.91 -13.59
N ALA A 207 24.53 -46.02 -12.98
CA ALA A 207 24.39 -46.22 -11.53
C ALA A 207 25.20 -45.20 -10.73
N LEU A 208 26.43 -44.89 -11.19
CA LEU A 208 27.30 -43.90 -10.57
C LEU A 208 26.75 -42.47 -10.74
N ALA A 209 26.20 -42.16 -11.90
CA ALA A 209 25.54 -40.87 -12.15
C ALA A 209 24.34 -40.66 -11.22
N VAL A 210 23.47 -41.66 -11.08
CA VAL A 210 22.31 -41.60 -10.16
C VAL A 210 22.76 -41.49 -8.70
N ALA A 211 23.80 -42.23 -8.29
CA ALA A 211 24.33 -42.17 -6.93
C ALA A 211 24.92 -40.80 -6.57
N ALA A 212 25.39 -40.03 -7.56
CA ALA A 212 26.01 -38.74 -7.36
C ALA A 212 25.00 -37.57 -7.32
N ILE A 213 23.81 -37.71 -7.91
CA ILE A 213 22.79 -36.64 -7.94
C ILE A 213 22.09 -36.56 -6.58
N PRO A 214 22.11 -35.41 -5.88
CA PRO A 214 21.42 -35.24 -4.62
C PRO A 214 19.92 -34.99 -4.85
N GLU A 215 19.18 -36.03 -5.20
CA GLU A 215 17.73 -35.97 -5.51
C GLU A 215 16.89 -35.41 -4.34
N GLY A 216 17.38 -35.53 -3.10
CA GLY A 216 16.71 -35.01 -1.90
C GLY A 216 16.92 -33.51 -1.63
N LEU A 217 17.87 -32.86 -2.29
CA LEU A 217 18.23 -31.46 -1.99
C LEU A 217 17.06 -30.48 -2.21
N PRO A 218 16.29 -30.54 -3.33
CA PRO A 218 15.14 -29.65 -3.53
C PRO A 218 14.06 -29.83 -2.44
N ALA A 219 13.82 -31.07 -2.01
CA ALA A 219 12.83 -31.38 -0.96
C ALA A 219 13.26 -30.81 0.40
N VAL A 220 14.54 -30.93 0.76
CA VAL A 220 15.08 -30.37 2.01
C VAL A 220 15.01 -28.85 2.00
N VAL A 221 15.42 -28.20 0.90
CA VAL A 221 15.38 -26.73 0.76
C VAL A 221 13.94 -26.23 0.86
N THR A 222 13.00 -26.83 0.14
CA THR A 222 11.58 -26.44 0.16
C THR A 222 10.99 -26.59 1.55
N THR A 223 11.29 -27.70 2.25
CA THR A 223 10.83 -27.94 3.61
C THR A 223 11.40 -26.89 4.57
N CYS A 224 12.70 -26.59 4.47
CA CYS A 224 13.35 -25.56 5.29
C CYS A 224 12.70 -24.18 5.09
N LEU A 225 12.50 -23.76 3.84
CA LEU A 225 11.85 -22.48 3.50
C LEU A 225 10.39 -22.42 3.97
N ALA A 226 9.66 -23.54 3.89
CA ALA A 226 8.28 -23.63 4.39
C ALA A 226 8.20 -23.48 5.92
N LEU A 227 9.10 -24.13 6.66
CA LEU A 227 9.20 -23.94 8.11
C LEU A 227 9.59 -22.49 8.47
N GLY A 228 10.52 -21.89 7.71
CA GLY A 228 10.91 -20.49 7.86
C GLY A 228 9.72 -19.54 7.65
N THR A 229 8.95 -19.75 6.58
CA THR A 229 7.72 -19.00 6.27
C THR A 229 6.70 -19.11 7.40
N LYS A 230 6.49 -20.31 7.96
CA LYS A 230 5.59 -20.52 9.10
C LYS A 230 6.04 -19.76 10.35
N ARG A 231 7.35 -19.64 10.58
CA ARG A 231 7.91 -18.88 11.70
C ARG A 231 7.73 -17.36 11.48
N MET A 232 7.94 -16.88 10.26
CA MET A 232 7.72 -15.47 9.89
C MET A 232 6.25 -15.05 10.02
N ALA A 233 5.31 -15.91 9.61
CA ALA A 233 3.88 -15.64 9.73
C ALA A 233 3.43 -15.41 11.19
N ARG A 234 4.05 -16.11 12.16
CA ARG A 234 3.80 -15.87 13.60
C ARG A 234 4.29 -14.51 14.10
N LEU A 235 5.18 -13.87 13.35
CA LEU A 235 5.71 -12.53 13.62
C LEU A 235 5.04 -11.47 12.73
N ASN A 236 3.83 -11.75 12.22
CA ASN A 236 3.07 -10.88 11.32
C ASN A 236 3.75 -10.59 9.96
N ALA A 237 4.72 -11.40 9.54
CA ALA A 237 5.35 -11.31 8.23
C ALA A 237 4.78 -12.38 7.28
N ILE A 238 3.91 -11.96 6.35
CA ILE A 238 3.26 -12.84 5.39
C ILE A 238 4.14 -12.95 4.13
N VAL A 239 4.79 -14.10 3.96
CA VAL A 239 5.64 -14.37 2.79
C VAL A 239 4.79 -14.95 1.66
N ARG A 240 4.78 -14.29 0.50
CA ARG A 240 4.02 -14.73 -0.69
C ARG A 240 4.77 -15.75 -1.55
N SER A 241 6.10 -15.76 -1.50
CA SER A 241 6.98 -16.63 -2.30
C SER A 241 8.05 -17.25 -1.41
N LEU A 242 8.13 -18.58 -1.35
CA LEU A 242 9.05 -19.31 -0.47
C LEU A 242 10.52 -18.89 -0.64
N PRO A 243 11.05 -18.69 -1.86
CA PRO A 243 12.41 -18.18 -2.07
C PRO A 243 12.70 -16.82 -1.42
N SER A 244 11.69 -15.95 -1.22
CA SER A 244 11.88 -14.62 -0.63
C SER A 244 12.37 -14.65 0.82
N VAL A 245 12.15 -15.75 1.55
CA VAL A 245 12.66 -15.95 2.92
C VAL A 245 14.18 -15.85 2.97
N GLU A 246 14.87 -16.42 1.97
CA GLU A 246 16.33 -16.39 1.88
C GLU A 246 16.84 -15.02 1.44
N THR A 247 16.20 -14.43 0.43
CA THR A 247 16.62 -13.14 -0.13
C THR A 247 16.48 -12.02 0.90
N LEU A 248 15.46 -12.08 1.77
CA LEU A 248 15.32 -11.16 2.90
C LEU A 248 16.53 -11.21 3.85
N GLY A 249 17.12 -12.40 4.07
CA GLY A 249 18.32 -12.57 4.88
C GLY A 249 19.58 -11.96 4.26
N CYS A 250 19.59 -11.73 2.95
CA CYS A 250 20.70 -11.14 2.21
C CYS A 250 20.48 -9.64 1.90
N THR A 251 19.44 -9.02 2.47
CA THR A 251 19.09 -7.63 2.17
C THR A 251 20.13 -6.67 2.73
N THR A 252 20.72 -5.83 1.87
CA THR A 252 21.74 -4.82 2.25
C THR A 252 21.17 -3.40 2.33
N VAL A 253 20.09 -3.13 1.60
CA VAL A 253 19.43 -1.82 1.55
C VAL A 253 17.94 -2.02 1.70
N ILE A 254 17.33 -1.31 2.66
CA ILE A 254 15.88 -1.27 2.85
C ILE A 254 15.39 0.09 2.38
N CYS A 255 14.70 0.12 1.24
CA CYS A 255 13.94 1.29 0.81
C CYS A 255 12.53 1.18 1.36
N SER A 256 12.16 2.07 2.27
CA SER A 256 10.82 2.09 2.88
C SER A 256 10.08 3.33 2.45
N ASP A 257 8.79 3.16 2.14
CA ASP A 257 7.88 4.31 2.03
C ASP A 257 7.70 4.97 3.41
N LYS A 258 7.33 6.24 3.42
CA LYS A 258 7.11 7.03 4.64
C LYS A 258 5.70 6.81 5.16
N THR A 259 4.69 7.20 4.39
CA THR A 259 3.30 7.27 4.87
C THR A 259 2.71 5.87 4.98
N GLY A 260 2.26 5.48 6.18
CA GLY A 260 1.65 4.16 6.42
C GLY A 260 2.65 3.00 6.56
N THR A 261 3.96 3.26 6.39
CA THR A 261 5.02 2.26 6.65
C THR A 261 5.94 2.71 7.79
N LEU A 262 6.64 3.84 7.65
CA LEU A 262 7.43 4.42 8.75
C LEU A 262 6.54 5.21 9.72
N THR A 263 5.47 5.82 9.20
CA THR A 263 4.49 6.55 10.01
C THR A 263 3.20 5.75 10.13
N THR A 264 2.47 6.00 11.23
CA THR A 264 1.19 5.34 11.51
C THR A 264 0.03 5.81 10.62
N ASN A 265 0.28 6.76 9.70
CA ASN A 265 -0.75 7.46 8.92
C ASN A 265 -1.89 8.06 9.79
N MET A 266 -1.59 8.34 11.06
CA MET A 266 -2.47 9.06 11.98
C MET A 266 -1.93 10.47 12.14
N MET A 267 -2.64 11.45 11.59
CA MET A 267 -2.25 12.84 11.73
C MET A 267 -2.64 13.33 13.13
N SER A 268 -1.72 14.04 13.78
CA SER A 268 -1.93 14.62 15.11
C SER A 268 -1.33 16.02 15.13
N VAL A 269 -2.03 16.96 15.76
CA VAL A 269 -1.49 18.30 16.00
C VAL A 269 -0.40 18.18 17.05
N SER A 270 0.84 18.51 16.69
CA SER A 270 2.00 18.44 17.58
C SER A 270 2.24 19.76 18.32
N LYS A 271 1.94 20.88 17.68
CA LYS A 271 2.20 22.22 18.21
C LYS A 271 1.16 23.23 17.77
N VAL A 272 0.89 24.21 18.64
CA VAL A 272 0.01 25.35 18.37
C VAL A 272 0.75 26.62 18.78
N CYS A 273 0.80 27.62 17.91
CA CYS A 273 1.40 28.92 18.19
C CYS A 273 0.31 29.99 18.15
N VAL A 274 0.29 30.87 19.15
CA VAL A 274 -0.68 31.96 19.28
C VAL A 274 0.02 33.29 19.48
N VAL A 275 -0.56 34.38 18.99
CA VAL A 275 -0.03 35.74 19.19
C VAL A 275 -0.67 36.34 20.43
N ARG A 276 0.14 36.65 21.46
CA ARG A 276 -0.32 37.21 22.73
C ARG A 276 -0.42 38.74 22.69
N SER A 277 0.52 39.42 22.04
CA SER A 277 0.51 40.89 21.93
C SER A 277 1.26 41.37 20.69
N VAL A 278 0.78 42.46 20.08
CA VAL A 278 1.34 43.09 18.86
C VAL A 278 1.85 44.51 19.13
N HIS A 279 1.80 44.99 20.38
CA HIS A 279 1.94 46.44 20.68
C HIS A 279 3.33 47.03 20.44
N GLN A 280 4.40 46.22 20.36
CA GLN A 280 5.76 46.71 20.05
C GLN A 280 6.57 45.70 19.22
N ARG A 281 6.55 44.42 19.63
CA ARG A 281 6.98 43.26 18.84
C ARG A 281 5.94 42.17 19.01
N PRO A 282 5.68 41.34 17.98
CA PRO A 282 4.80 40.20 18.12
C PRO A 282 5.39 39.25 19.17
N ILE A 283 4.69 39.10 20.29
CA ILE A 283 4.99 38.10 21.31
C ILE A 283 4.11 36.89 21.01
N THR A 284 4.74 35.74 20.80
CA THR A 284 4.06 34.47 20.51
C THR A 284 4.21 33.51 21.68
N ASP A 285 3.11 32.86 22.06
CA ASP A 285 3.13 31.71 22.96
C ASP A 285 3.05 30.43 22.10
N GLU A 286 3.92 29.47 22.36
CA GLU A 286 3.94 28.18 21.69
C GLU A 286 3.56 27.08 22.68
N TYR A 287 2.67 26.20 22.25
CA TYR A 287 2.18 25.07 23.02
C TYR A 287 2.52 23.77 22.29
N SER A 288 3.00 22.77 23.02
CA SER A 288 3.20 21.42 22.48
C SER A 288 2.09 20.48 22.95
N ILE A 289 1.65 19.59 22.08
CA ILE A 289 0.54 18.66 22.34
C ILE A 289 1.07 17.23 22.24
N SER A 290 0.78 16.44 23.27
CA SER A 290 1.13 15.02 23.29
C SER A 290 0.07 14.15 22.63
N GLY A 291 0.47 12.93 22.26
CA GLY A 291 -0.37 11.93 21.61
C GLY A 291 -0.17 11.90 20.09
N THR A 292 0.11 10.71 19.57
CA THR A 292 0.44 10.44 18.16
C THR A 292 -0.66 9.68 17.41
N THR A 293 -1.81 9.47 18.06
CA THR A 293 -2.94 8.72 17.52
C THR A 293 -4.18 9.61 17.46
N PHE A 294 -5.27 9.10 16.88
CA PHE A 294 -6.57 9.76 16.93
C PHE A 294 -7.29 9.63 18.28
N ALA A 295 -6.66 9.02 19.29
CA ALA A 295 -7.23 9.00 20.62
C ALA A 295 -7.25 10.42 21.21
N PRO A 296 -8.37 10.87 21.80
CA PRO A 296 -8.49 12.14 22.51
C PRO A 296 -7.79 12.12 23.88
N ASP A 297 -6.68 11.39 23.96
CA ASP A 297 -5.83 11.24 25.14
C ASP A 297 -4.56 12.05 24.89
N GLY A 298 -4.25 12.96 25.81
CA GLY A 298 -3.05 13.79 25.72
C GLY A 298 -3.16 15.07 26.54
N PHE A 299 -1.99 15.61 26.86
CA PHE A 299 -1.78 16.84 27.59
C PHE A 299 -1.18 17.92 26.67
N ILE A 300 -1.42 19.18 27.04
CA ILE A 300 -0.87 20.36 26.38
C ILE A 300 0.18 20.97 27.32
N TYR A 301 1.35 21.28 26.79
CA TYR A 301 2.46 21.88 27.52
C TYR A 301 2.74 23.29 27.00
N ASP A 302 3.17 24.18 27.88
CA ASP A 302 3.65 25.51 27.51
C ASP A 302 5.08 25.49 26.94
N ALA A 303 5.61 26.66 26.57
CA ALA A 303 6.97 26.80 26.05
C ALA A 303 8.08 26.44 27.06
N SER A 304 7.73 26.34 28.36
CA SER A 304 8.64 25.91 29.43
C SER A 304 8.50 24.41 29.74
N GLU A 305 7.79 23.66 28.88
CA GLU A 305 7.45 22.23 29.04
C GLU A 305 6.60 21.91 30.28
N ASN A 306 5.94 22.91 30.88
CA ASN A 306 5.00 22.68 31.97
C ASN A 306 3.63 22.29 31.42
N GLN A 307 3.03 21.25 32.00
CA GLN A 307 1.69 20.83 31.65
C GLN A 307 0.67 21.89 32.06
N LEU A 308 -0.19 22.29 31.12
CA LEU A 308 -1.34 23.14 31.41
C LEU A 308 -2.44 22.27 32.07
N GLU A 309 -2.76 22.57 33.32
CA GLU A 309 -3.88 21.91 34.02
C GLU A 309 -5.24 22.31 33.42
N PHE A 310 -5.36 23.58 33.00
CA PHE A 310 -6.62 24.14 32.47
C PHE A 310 -6.42 24.84 31.11
N PRO A 311 -6.19 24.09 30.01
CA PRO A 311 -6.05 24.68 28.67
C PRO A 311 -7.19 25.63 28.24
N PRO A 312 -8.48 25.39 28.57
CA PRO A 312 -9.59 26.27 28.21
C PRO A 312 -9.53 27.68 28.83
N GLN A 313 -8.73 27.88 29.88
CA GLN A 313 -8.55 29.20 30.50
C GLN A 313 -7.75 30.16 29.61
N SER A 314 -6.94 29.63 28.68
CA SER A 314 -6.27 30.46 27.68
C SER A 314 -7.27 30.83 26.58
N PRO A 315 -7.64 32.12 26.43
CA PRO A 315 -8.64 32.53 25.45
C PRO A 315 -8.22 32.18 24.02
N CYS A 316 -6.93 32.21 23.71
CA CYS A 316 -6.43 31.90 22.37
C CYS A 316 -6.59 30.41 22.03
N LEU A 317 -6.24 29.51 22.97
CA LEU A 317 -6.44 28.06 22.78
C LEU A 317 -7.91 27.71 22.65
N LEU A 318 -8.77 28.36 23.45
CA LEU A 318 -10.22 28.16 23.40
C LEU A 318 -10.80 28.56 22.03
N HIS A 319 -10.40 29.73 21.50
CA HIS A 319 -10.84 30.16 20.17
C HIS A 319 -10.35 29.25 19.05
N ILE A 320 -9.11 28.75 19.14
CA ILE A 320 -8.58 27.76 18.19
C ILE A 320 -9.38 26.46 18.24
N ALA A 321 -9.69 25.97 19.44
CA ALA A 321 -10.52 24.77 19.61
C ALA A 321 -11.92 24.98 19.03
N MET A 322 -12.54 26.13 19.29
CA MET A 322 -13.85 26.49 18.72
C MET A 322 -13.80 26.54 17.18
N CYS A 323 -12.81 27.23 16.60
CA CYS A 323 -12.65 27.31 15.14
C CYS A 323 -12.41 25.92 14.53
N SER A 324 -11.59 25.10 15.19
CA SER A 324 -11.26 23.73 14.78
C SER A 324 -12.46 22.78 14.83
N ALA A 325 -13.40 23.00 15.75
CA ALA A 325 -14.66 22.25 15.81
C ALA A 325 -15.65 22.70 14.72
N LEU A 326 -15.78 24.00 14.50
CA LEU A 326 -16.82 24.55 13.61
C LEU A 326 -16.41 24.49 12.13
N CYS A 327 -15.17 24.82 11.80
CA CYS A 327 -14.62 24.82 10.43
C CYS A 327 -14.11 23.42 10.05
N ASN A 328 -14.94 22.41 10.26
CA ASN A 328 -14.55 21.01 10.13
C ASN A 328 -15.77 20.14 9.79
N GLU A 329 -15.62 19.23 8.84
CA GLU A 329 -16.67 18.28 8.43
C GLU A 329 -16.38 16.85 8.86
N SER A 330 -15.14 16.57 9.22
CA SER A 330 -14.72 15.25 9.66
C SER A 330 -15.16 14.94 11.08
N THR A 331 -15.35 13.65 11.36
CA THR A 331 -15.79 13.14 12.66
C THR A 331 -14.87 12.03 13.16
N LEU A 332 -14.74 11.95 14.49
CA LEU A 332 -14.00 10.89 15.16
C LEU A 332 -14.99 9.86 15.72
N GLN A 333 -14.77 8.58 15.46
CA GLN A 333 -15.61 7.50 15.97
C GLN A 333 -14.79 6.47 16.74
N TYR A 334 -15.32 5.96 17.85
CA TYR A 334 -14.70 4.83 18.54
C TYR A 334 -15.25 3.50 17.99
N ASN A 335 -14.36 2.66 17.46
CA ASN A 335 -14.72 1.33 16.98
C ASN A 335 -14.53 0.30 18.12
N PRO A 336 -15.61 -0.31 18.65
CA PRO A 336 -15.51 -1.25 19.77
C PRO A 336 -14.83 -2.57 19.40
N ASP A 337 -14.94 -3.02 18.15
CA ASP A 337 -14.36 -4.29 17.68
C ASP A 337 -12.84 -4.21 17.60
N LYS A 338 -12.34 -3.10 17.04
CA LYS A 338 -10.89 -2.83 16.94
C LYS A 338 -10.31 -2.20 18.21
N LYS A 339 -11.15 -1.77 19.14
CA LYS A 339 -10.79 -1.05 20.38
C LYS A 339 -9.94 0.21 20.12
N SER A 340 -10.23 0.92 19.04
CA SER A 340 -9.44 2.05 18.55
C SER A 340 -10.33 3.16 18.00
N TYR A 341 -9.86 4.40 18.07
CA TYR A 341 -10.52 5.54 17.44
C TYR A 341 -10.20 5.57 15.95
N GLU A 342 -11.24 5.65 15.12
CA GLU A 342 -11.17 5.70 13.67
C GLU A 342 -11.61 7.08 13.17
N LYS A 343 -10.96 7.53 12.09
CA LYS A 343 -11.33 8.76 11.40
C LYS A 343 -12.49 8.51 10.43
N ILE A 344 -13.39 9.47 10.32
CA ILE A 344 -14.36 9.59 9.23
C ILE A 344 -14.12 10.97 8.60
N GLY A 345 -13.63 11.00 7.37
CA GLY A 345 -13.18 12.21 6.69
C GLY A 345 -11.66 12.32 6.58
N GLU A 346 -11.14 13.55 6.50
CA GLU A 346 -9.72 13.80 6.24
C GLU A 346 -8.87 13.65 7.51
N SER A 347 -7.67 13.09 7.38
CA SER A 347 -6.75 12.93 8.53
C SER A 347 -6.41 14.28 9.18
N THR A 348 -6.22 15.32 8.37
CA THR A 348 -5.95 16.71 8.77
C THR A 348 -7.06 17.27 9.66
N GLU A 349 -8.29 17.15 9.20
CA GLU A 349 -9.46 17.63 9.93
C GLU A 349 -9.73 16.83 11.20
N VAL A 350 -9.60 15.49 11.16
CA VAL A 350 -9.77 14.67 12.37
C VAL A 350 -8.70 15.00 13.42
N ALA A 351 -7.46 15.33 13.02
CA ALA A 351 -6.43 15.79 13.96
C ALA A 351 -6.86 17.07 14.70
N LEU A 352 -7.54 17.99 14.00
CA LEU A 352 -8.09 19.20 14.62
C LEU A 352 -9.26 18.87 15.56
N ARG A 353 -10.14 17.92 15.22
CA ARG A 353 -11.20 17.45 16.14
C ARG A 353 -10.63 16.86 17.43
N VAL A 354 -9.58 16.07 17.31
CA VAL A 354 -8.85 15.49 18.46
C VAL A 354 -8.22 16.60 19.31
N LEU A 355 -7.67 17.66 18.70
CA LEU A 355 -7.17 18.82 19.43
C LEU A 355 -8.27 19.47 20.28
N VAL A 356 -9.47 19.65 19.74
CA VAL A 356 -10.61 20.20 20.51
C VAL A 356 -10.91 19.36 21.75
N GLU A 357 -10.92 18.04 21.59
CA GLU A 357 -11.15 17.11 22.71
C GLU A 357 -10.02 17.16 23.75
N LYS A 358 -8.77 17.44 23.35
CA LYS A 358 -7.61 17.61 24.27
C LYS A 358 -7.61 18.96 24.99
N VAL A 359 -8.09 20.03 24.34
CA VAL A 359 -8.24 21.35 24.96
C VAL A 359 -9.35 21.31 26.01
N GLY A 360 -10.50 20.72 25.70
CA GLY A 360 -11.65 20.65 26.61
C GLY A 360 -12.58 21.88 26.50
N LEU A 361 -13.46 22.04 27.49
CA LEU A 361 -14.50 23.08 27.53
C LEU A 361 -14.24 24.12 28.64
N PRO A 362 -14.69 25.38 28.45
CA PRO A 362 -14.54 26.42 29.45
C PRO A 362 -15.56 26.25 30.59
N GLY A 363 -15.22 26.75 31.78
CA GLY A 363 -16.17 26.88 32.91
C GLY A 363 -16.32 25.66 33.83
N PHE A 364 -15.42 24.67 33.72
CA PHE A 364 -15.39 23.51 34.61
C PHE A 364 -14.00 23.37 35.26
N ASP A 365 -13.93 23.54 36.58
CA ASP A 365 -12.68 23.45 37.37
C ASP A 365 -12.05 22.05 37.41
N SER A 366 -12.70 21.05 36.81
CA SER A 366 -12.22 19.67 36.68
C SER A 366 -11.86 19.27 35.24
N MET A 367 -11.97 20.18 34.27
CA MET A 367 -11.66 19.93 32.86
C MET A 367 -10.16 20.13 32.60
N PRO A 368 -9.45 19.23 31.87
CA PRO A 368 -9.96 18.11 31.08
C PRO A 368 -10.11 16.77 31.85
N SER A 369 -9.70 16.69 33.11
CA SER A 369 -9.74 15.45 33.91
C SER A 369 -11.12 14.78 34.01
N ALA A 370 -12.19 15.58 34.00
CA ALA A 370 -13.58 15.10 34.01
C ALA A 370 -13.96 14.31 32.75
N LEU A 371 -13.30 14.56 31.61
CA LEU A 371 -13.55 13.85 30.35
C LEU A 371 -13.17 12.37 30.44
N ASN A 372 -12.28 12.00 31.36
CA ASN A 372 -11.89 10.62 31.60
C ASN A 372 -13.00 9.77 32.23
N MET A 373 -14.05 10.40 32.77
CA MET A 373 -15.22 9.69 33.31
C MET A 373 -16.23 9.30 32.22
N LEU A 374 -16.11 9.88 31.02
CA LEU A 374 -17.00 9.56 29.90
C LEU A 374 -16.66 8.19 29.30
N THR A 375 -17.65 7.57 28.67
CA THR A 375 -17.38 6.36 27.88
C THR A 375 -16.49 6.71 26.69
N LYS A 376 -15.69 5.76 26.20
CA LYS A 376 -14.82 5.96 25.03
C LYS A 376 -15.59 6.42 23.78
N HIS A 377 -16.85 6.01 23.66
CA HIS A 377 -17.72 6.43 22.57
C HIS A 377 -18.11 7.92 22.69
N GLU A 378 -18.54 8.36 23.86
CA GLU A 378 -18.89 9.77 24.10
C GLU A 378 -17.65 10.67 24.01
N ARG A 379 -16.52 10.20 24.55
CA ARG A 379 -15.25 10.93 24.55
C ARG A 379 -14.76 11.30 23.15
N ALA A 380 -15.16 10.55 22.11
CA ALA A 380 -14.76 10.82 20.74
C ALA A 380 -15.25 12.18 20.20
N SER A 381 -16.36 12.71 20.70
CA SER A 381 -16.98 13.91 20.11
C SER A 381 -17.64 14.85 21.11
N TYR A 382 -17.43 14.67 22.42
CA TYR A 382 -18.10 15.43 23.47
C TYR A 382 -17.85 16.95 23.38
N CYS A 383 -16.59 17.37 23.34
CA CYS A 383 -16.26 18.80 23.28
C CYS A 383 -16.63 19.39 21.92
N ASN A 384 -16.51 18.61 20.86
CA ASN A 384 -16.92 18.99 19.52
C ASN A 384 -18.44 19.24 19.41
N HIS A 385 -19.26 18.34 19.93
CA HIS A 385 -20.71 18.49 19.96
C HIS A 385 -21.16 19.70 20.79
N TYR A 386 -20.46 20.00 21.88
CA TYR A 386 -20.75 21.20 22.65
C TYR A 386 -20.67 22.47 21.78
N TRP A 387 -19.58 22.65 21.04
CA TRP A 387 -19.41 23.83 20.17
C TRP A 387 -20.41 23.86 19.01
N GLU A 388 -20.68 22.71 18.39
CA GLU A 388 -21.66 22.60 17.30
C GLU A 388 -23.10 22.90 17.74
N ASN A 389 -23.46 22.52 18.97
CA ASN A 389 -24.77 22.82 19.53
C ASN A 389 -24.92 24.29 19.92
N GLN A 390 -23.84 24.94 20.37
CA GLN A 390 -23.84 26.38 20.67
C GLN A 390 -23.96 27.23 19.40
N PHE A 391 -23.33 26.80 18.30
CA PHE A 391 -23.31 27.53 17.04
C PHE A 391 -23.93 26.72 15.91
N ARG A 392 -25.22 26.94 15.67
CA ARG A 392 -25.94 26.28 14.57
C ARG A 392 -25.34 26.73 13.23
N LYS A 393 -24.78 25.79 12.45
CA LYS A 393 -24.34 26.03 11.07
C LYS A 393 -25.54 26.41 10.20
N VAL A 394 -25.64 27.68 9.80
CA VAL A 394 -26.79 28.19 9.03
C VAL A 394 -26.61 28.04 7.52
N ILE A 395 -25.39 28.14 6.96
CA ILE A 395 -24.98 27.83 5.56
C ILE A 395 -23.45 28.01 5.45
N PHE A 396 -22.79 27.26 4.55
CA PHE A 396 -21.39 27.47 4.17
C PHE A 396 -21.23 28.82 3.44
N LEU A 397 -20.71 29.84 4.13
CA LEU A 397 -19.97 30.92 3.47
C LEU A 397 -18.48 30.61 3.70
N TYR A 398 -17.80 30.08 2.70
CA TYR A 398 -16.33 30.05 2.72
C TYR A 398 -15.86 31.50 2.73
N LEU A 399 -15.32 31.91 3.87
CA LEU A 399 -14.91 33.26 4.17
C LEU A 399 -13.71 33.65 3.27
N LEU A 400 -13.99 34.25 2.11
CA LEU A 400 -12.96 34.93 1.30
C LEU A 400 -13.37 36.32 0.79
N ALA A 401 -14.51 36.85 1.19
CA ALA A 401 -14.87 38.23 0.87
C ALA A 401 -15.84 38.81 1.90
N LEU A 402 -15.31 39.51 2.90
CA LEU A 402 -15.89 40.72 3.52
C LEU A 402 -15.06 41.08 4.76
N ILE A 403 -13.81 41.48 4.51
CA ILE A 403 -13.22 42.58 5.27
C ILE A 403 -13.41 43.79 4.36
N TYR A 404 -14.50 44.53 4.58
CA TYR A 404 -14.61 45.99 4.50
C TYR A 404 -15.95 46.43 5.06
#